data_AF-A0A8H4NGH5-F1
#
_entry.id   AF-A0A8H4NGH5-F1
#
_cell.length_a   1.000
_cell.length_b   1.000
_cell.length_c   1.000
_cell.angle_alpha   90.00
_cell.angle_beta   90.00
_cell.angle_gamma   90.00
#
_symmetry.space_group_name_H-M   'P 1'
#
loop_
_entity.id
_entity.type
_entity.pdbx_description
1 polymer ?
#
loop_
_entity_poly.entity_id
_entity_poly.type
_entity_poly.pdbx_seq_one_letter_code
_entity_poly.pdbx_strand_id
1 'polypeptide(L)'
;MHFLKALLLAVPAVYACGDNAYRCKNPDKTVSEMYRVTKNICDELKEDTCWCYHWAEDYCDPFGDNIKKFKQKCEDHGENWYWSEC
;
A
#
# COMPACT_ATOMS: atom_id res chain seq x y z
N MET A 1 16.11 25.32 -34.90
CA MET A 1 15.59 25.37 -33.51
C MET A 1 15.27 23.94 -33.10
N HIS A 2 16.12 23.32 -32.27
CA HIS A 2 15.86 21.97 -31.73
C HIS A 2 15.17 22.14 -30.37
N PHE A 3 13.85 21.92 -30.34
CA PHE A 3 13.10 21.82 -29.08
C PHE A 3 13.42 20.46 -28.45
N LEU A 4 14.36 20.44 -27.49
CA LEU A 4 14.49 19.29 -26.60
C LEU A 4 13.22 19.21 -25.74
N LYS A 5 12.36 18.24 -26.07
CA LYS A 5 11.25 17.83 -25.21
C LYS A 5 11.84 17.19 -23.95
N ALA A 6 11.92 17.95 -22.87
CA ALA A 6 12.21 17.41 -21.55
C ALA A 6 11.01 16.56 -21.12
N LEU A 7 11.18 15.23 -21.17
CA LEU A 7 10.23 14.29 -20.61
C LEU A 7 10.42 14.31 -19.08
N LEU A 8 9.63 15.13 -18.37
CA LEU A 8 9.57 15.09 -16.91
C LEU A 8 8.94 13.75 -16.52
N LEU A 9 9.80 12.78 -16.20
CA LEU A 9 9.38 11.53 -15.57
C LEU A 9 8.90 11.89 -14.16
N ALA A 10 7.57 12.02 -14.00
CA ALA A 10 6.94 12.07 -12.70
C ALA A 10 7.12 10.69 -12.07
N VAL A 11 8.21 10.51 -11.32
CA VAL A 11 8.38 9.33 -10.48
C VAL A 11 7.38 9.49 -9.33
N PRO A 12 6.47 8.53 -9.09
CA PRO A 12 5.62 8.59 -7.91
C PRO A 12 6.54 8.69 -6.70
N ALA A 13 6.37 9.75 -5.91
CA ALA A 13 7.16 9.95 -4.71
C ALA A 13 6.74 8.89 -3.69
N VAL A 14 7.45 7.77 -3.66
CA VAL A 14 7.27 6.78 -2.61
C VAL A 14 7.95 7.34 -1.37
N TYR A 15 7.16 7.75 -0.39
CA TYR A 15 7.65 8.30 0.87
C TYR A 15 7.77 7.20 1.92
N ALA A 16 8.59 7.44 2.95
CA ALA A 16 8.75 6.51 4.06
C ALA A 16 7.44 6.38 4.84
N CYS A 17 7.01 5.16 5.15
CA CYS A 17 5.90 4.97 6.08
C CYS A 17 6.21 5.57 7.45
N GLY A 18 5.21 6.26 8.02
CA GLY A 18 5.20 6.64 9.42
C GLY A 18 4.52 5.57 10.29
N ASP A 19 4.15 5.97 11.49
CA ASP A 19 3.32 5.13 12.36
C ASP A 19 1.92 4.97 11.73
N ASN A 20 1.36 3.75 11.78
CA ASN A 20 0.05 3.37 11.20
C ASN A 20 0.02 3.07 9.69
N ALA A 21 1.11 2.53 9.15
CA ALA A 21 1.07 1.91 7.82
C ALA A 21 0.77 0.40 7.91
N TYR A 22 -0.06 -0.11 7.01
CA TYR A 22 -0.55 -1.50 7.04
C TYR A 22 -0.47 -2.24 5.71
N ARG A 23 -0.25 -3.55 5.80
CA ARG A 23 -0.13 -4.46 4.67
C ARG A 23 -0.97 -5.70 4.87
N CYS A 24 -1.77 -6.05 3.86
CA CYS A 24 -2.43 -7.34 3.83
C CYS A 24 -1.44 -8.46 3.53
N LYS A 25 -1.48 -9.50 4.35
CA LYS A 25 -0.63 -10.68 4.28
C LYS A 25 -1.51 -11.94 4.24
N ASN A 26 -1.01 -12.96 3.57
CA ASN A 26 -1.59 -14.29 3.55
C ASN A 26 -0.48 -15.32 3.21
N PRO A 27 -0.23 -16.34 4.04
CA PRO A 27 0.86 -17.29 3.85
C PRO A 27 0.71 -18.15 2.59
N ASP A 28 -0.51 -18.28 2.07
CA ASP A 28 -0.82 -19.10 0.89
C ASP A 28 -0.74 -18.31 -0.42
N LYS A 29 -0.36 -17.02 -0.35
CA LYS A 29 -0.39 -16.08 -1.48
C LYS A 29 0.98 -15.55 -1.81
N THR A 30 1.14 -15.15 -3.07
CA THR A 30 2.37 -14.51 -3.54
C THR A 30 2.48 -13.07 -3.01
N VAL A 31 3.71 -12.57 -2.90
CA VAL A 31 3.98 -11.16 -2.55
C VAL A 31 3.25 -10.19 -3.49
N SER A 32 3.16 -10.52 -4.78
CA SER A 32 2.44 -9.71 -5.76
C SER A 32 0.92 -9.69 -5.54
N GLU A 33 0.33 -10.79 -5.07
CA GLU A 33 -1.10 -10.85 -4.78
C GLU A 33 -1.43 -10.10 -3.49
N MET A 34 -0.60 -10.27 -2.45
CA MET A 34 -0.65 -9.46 -1.23
C MET A 34 -0.53 -7.95 -1.53
N TYR A 35 0.35 -7.61 -2.49
CA TYR A 35 0.49 -6.23 -2.98
C TYR A 35 -0.79 -5.70 -3.61
N ARG A 36 -1.31 -6.44 -4.58
CA ARG A 36 -2.51 -6.03 -5.30
C ARG A 36 -3.69 -5.82 -4.35
N VAL A 37 -3.90 -6.72 -3.38
CA VAL A 37 -5.00 -6.60 -2.40
C VAL A 37 -4.81 -5.36 -1.54
N THR A 38 -3.61 -5.16 -0.99
CA THR A 38 -3.29 -3.97 -0.19
C THR A 38 -3.53 -2.69 -0.97
N LYS A 39 -3.00 -2.62 -2.21
CA LYS A 39 -3.12 -1.43 -3.06
C LYS A 39 -4.58 -1.13 -3.41
N ASN A 40 -5.35 -2.15 -3.77
CA ASN A 40 -6.77 -1.98 -4.10
C ASN A 40 -7.58 -1.42 -2.93
N ILE A 41 -7.38 -1.97 -1.72
CA ILE A 41 -8.05 -1.46 -0.51
C ILE A 41 -7.63 -0.02 -0.24
N CYS A 42 -6.34 0.29 -0.38
CA CYS A 42 -5.81 1.64 -0.19
C CYS A 42 -6.44 2.65 -1.17
N ASP A 43 -6.52 2.27 -2.46
CA ASP A 43 -7.14 3.08 -3.51
C ASP A 43 -8.65 3.29 -3.27
N GLU A 44 -9.37 2.25 -2.83
CA GLU A 44 -10.79 2.37 -2.47
C GLU A 44 -11.02 3.36 -1.32
N LEU A 45 -10.11 3.40 -0.36
CA LEU A 45 -10.16 4.32 0.78
C LEU A 45 -9.64 5.73 0.44
N LYS A 46 -9.11 5.92 -0.78
CA LYS A 46 -8.45 7.15 -1.26
C LYS A 46 -7.26 7.55 -0.38
N GLU A 47 -6.48 6.55 0.03
CA GLU A 47 -5.27 6.72 0.83
C GLU A 47 -4.03 6.48 -0.03
N ASP A 48 -2.90 6.99 0.42
CA ASP A 48 -1.62 6.84 -0.27
C ASP A 48 -0.89 5.56 0.17
N THR A 49 -0.01 5.08 -0.71
CA THR A 49 0.95 4.03 -0.36
C THR A 49 2.29 4.63 0.05
N CYS A 50 2.92 4.00 1.03
CA CYS A 50 4.23 4.38 1.54
C CYS A 50 5.19 3.17 1.51
N TRP A 51 6.50 3.43 1.55
CA TRP A 51 7.52 2.39 1.61
C TRP A 51 7.84 2.02 3.05
N CYS A 52 7.66 0.75 3.39
CA CYS A 52 8.07 0.18 4.66
C CYS A 52 9.50 -0.33 4.59
N TYR A 53 10.45 0.36 5.23
CA TYR A 53 11.86 -0.01 5.18
C TYR A 53 12.19 -1.32 5.90
N HIS A 54 11.53 -1.62 7.03
CA HIS A 54 11.81 -2.83 7.81
C HIS A 54 11.52 -4.10 7.01
N TRP A 55 10.41 -4.08 6.26
CA TRP A 55 9.96 -5.21 5.43
C TRP A 55 10.36 -5.10 3.95
N ALA A 56 10.89 -3.95 3.52
CA ALA A 56 11.20 -3.65 2.13
C ALA A 56 9.99 -3.88 1.18
N GLU A 57 8.83 -3.37 1.57
CA GLU A 57 7.56 -3.53 0.86
C GLU A 57 6.71 -2.24 0.91
N ASP A 58 5.83 -2.05 -0.07
CA ASP A 58 4.82 -0.98 -0.05
C ASP A 58 3.64 -1.32 0.88
N TYR A 59 3.29 -0.38 1.75
CA TYR A 59 2.17 -0.46 2.69
C TYR A 59 1.14 0.61 2.34
N CYS A 60 -0.09 0.47 2.83
CA CYS A 60 -1.09 1.54 2.81
C CYS A 60 -0.91 2.43 4.04
N ASP A 61 -1.03 3.74 3.90
CA ASP A 61 -0.91 4.72 4.99
C ASP A 61 -2.28 5.36 5.32
N PRO A 62 -3.25 4.60 5.86
CA PRO A 62 -4.59 5.10 6.12
C PRO A 62 -4.62 6.02 7.35
N PHE A 63 -5.49 7.03 7.32
CA PHE A 63 -5.63 7.98 8.43
C PHE A 63 -7.02 7.91 9.11
N GLY A 64 -7.05 8.18 10.42
CA GLY A 64 -8.29 8.26 11.20
C GLY A 64 -9.16 7.00 11.07
N ASP A 65 -10.43 7.17 10.72
CA ASP A 65 -11.39 6.06 10.59
C ASP A 65 -11.02 5.04 9.51
N ASN A 66 -10.19 5.43 8.53
CA ASN A 66 -9.77 4.52 7.47
C ASN A 66 -8.80 3.45 7.97
N ILE A 67 -8.11 3.65 9.10
CA ILE A 67 -7.28 2.62 9.74
C ILE A 67 -8.12 1.38 10.04
N LYS A 68 -9.25 1.56 10.73
CA LYS A 68 -10.14 0.45 11.08
C LYS A 68 -10.77 -0.18 9.84
N LYS A 69 -11.15 0.64 8.84
CA LYS A 69 -11.74 0.13 7.59
C LYS A 69 -10.74 -0.68 6.78
N PHE A 70 -9.48 -0.27 6.72
CA PHE A 70 -8.42 -1.01 6.03
C PHE A 70 -8.25 -2.38 6.68
N LYS A 71 -8.06 -2.42 8.01
CA LYS A 71 -7.88 -3.66 8.79
C LYS A 71 -9.05 -4.63 8.56
N GLN A 72 -10.29 -4.14 8.66
CA GLN A 72 -11.48 -4.94 8.42
C GLN A 72 -11.55 -5.47 6.98
N LYS A 73 -11.37 -4.60 5.97
CA LYS A 73 -11.39 -5.02 4.56
C LYS A 73 -10.32 -6.06 4.23
N CYS A 74 -9.20 -6.01 4.93
CA CYS A 74 -8.12 -6.97 4.80
C CYS A 74 -8.55 -8.36 5.28
N GLU A 75 -9.10 -8.44 6.49
CA GLU A 75 -9.59 -9.69 7.09
C GLU A 75 -10.82 -10.24 6.34
N ASP A 76 -11.69 -9.36 5.83
CA ASP A 76 -12.87 -9.73 5.03
C ASP A 76 -12.50 -10.29 3.64
N HIS A 77 -11.22 -10.21 3.21
CA HIS A 77 -10.79 -10.73 1.92
C HIS A 77 -10.86 -12.27 1.85
N GLY A 78 -10.86 -12.95 3.00
CA GLY A 78 -11.12 -14.37 3.12
C GLY A 78 -10.20 -15.09 4.08
N GLU A 79 -10.17 -16.42 4.00
CA GLU A 79 -9.37 -17.26 4.88
C GLU A 79 -7.87 -16.92 4.80
N ASN A 80 -7.21 -16.93 5.96
CA ASN A 80 -5.78 -16.66 6.16
C ASN A 80 -5.31 -15.24 5.78
N TRP A 81 -6.22 -14.31 5.46
CA TRP A 81 -5.86 -12.90 5.31
C TRP A 81 -5.80 -12.21 6.66
N TYR A 82 -4.71 -11.49 6.89
CA TYR A 82 -4.48 -10.67 8.07
C TYR A 82 -3.73 -9.41 7.67
N TRP A 83 -3.73 -8.41 8.55
CA TRP A 83 -2.92 -7.20 8.37
C TRP A 83 -1.67 -7.26 9.25
N SER A 84 -0.60 -6.66 8.75
CA SER A 84 0.64 -6.41 9.51
C SER A 84 0.96 -4.93 9.47
N GLU A 85 1.55 -4.43 10.53
CA GLU A 85 2.11 -3.08 10.59
C GLU A 85 3.47 -3.03 9.90
N CYS A 86 3.78 -1.87 9.33
CA CYS A 86 5.16 -1.50 9.08
C CYS A 86 5.83 -1.25 10.45
#